data_AF-A0A7X6UHB0-F1
#
_entry.id   AF-A0A7X6UHB0-F1
#
_cell.length_a   1.000
_cell.length_b   1.000
_cell.length_c   1.000
_cell.angle_alpha   90.00
_cell.angle_beta   90.00
_cell.angle_gamma   90.00
#
_symmetry.space_group_name_H-M   'P 1'
#
loop_
_entity.id
_entity.type
_entity.pdbx_description
1 polymer ?
#
loop_
_entity_poly.entity_id
_entity_poly.type
_entity_poly.pdbx_seq_one_letter_code
_entity_poly.pdbx_strand_id
1 'polypeptide(L)' 'MEKDIITLQDLFLFEQKGVGDKGRILGSFHPSGVLPKFMPELEAKGVNVPIKVFSETGGEVI' A
#
# COMPACT_ATOMS: atom_id res chain seq x y z
N MET A 1 -31.82 6.60 -8.57
CA MET A 1 -30.40 6.92 -8.82
C MET A 1 -29.70 6.83 -7.47
N GLU A 2 -29.17 5.65 -7.14
CA GLU A 2 -28.50 5.35 -5.86
C GLU A 2 -27.50 4.20 -6.07
N LYS A 3 -26.44 4.39 -6.87
CA LYS A 3 -25.46 3.29 -7.02
C LYS A 3 -24.02 3.62 -7.41
N ASP A 4 -23.59 4.87 -7.26
CA ASP A 4 -22.18 5.22 -7.48
C ASP A 4 -21.51 5.59 -6.15
N ILE A 5 -21.53 4.66 -5.18
CA ILE A 5 -20.67 4.78 -4.00
C ILE A 5 -19.31 4.21 -4.39
N ILE A 6 -18.36 5.10 -4.68
CA ILE A 6 -16.94 4.72 -4.76
C ILE A 6 -16.46 4.52 -3.33
N THR A 7 -16.05 3.30 -3.00
CA THR A 7 -15.37 3.01 -1.73
C THR A 7 -13.87 3.06 -1.93
N LEU A 8 -13.18 3.70 -0.98
CA LEU A 8 -11.72 3.69 -0.90
C LEU A 8 -11.29 2.64 0.11
N GLN A 9 -10.17 1.97 -0.18
CA GLN A 9 -9.56 1.02 0.73
C GLN A 9 -8.04 1.23 0.69
N ASP A 10 -7.44 1.38 1.86
CA ASP A 10 -5.99 1.55 1.97
C ASP A 10 -5.29 0.22 1.63
N LEU A 11 -4.28 0.30 0.77
CA LEU A 11 -3.41 -0.82 0.43
C LEU A 11 -2.10 -0.79 1.22
N PHE A 12 -1.64 0.40 1.57
CA PHE A 12 -0.45 0.63 2.38
C PHE A 12 -0.74 1.72 3.41
N LEU A 13 -0.21 1.53 4.60
CA LEU A 13 -0.28 2.48 5.70
C LEU A 13 1.13 2.95 6.02
N PHE A 14 1.30 4.24 6.27
CA PHE A 14 2.55 4.78 6.76
C PHE A 14 2.56 4.74 8.29
N GLU A 15 3.60 4.15 8.86
CA GLU A 15 3.84 4.15 10.29
C GLU A 15 5.01 5.08 10.62
N GLN A 16 4.71 6.20 11.27
CA GLN A 16 5.74 7.10 11.79
C GLN A 16 6.42 6.46 13.01
N LYS A 17 7.74 6.32 12.93
CA LYS A 17 8.60 5.81 14.00
C LYS A 17 9.29 6.92 14.80
N GLY A 18 9.37 8.13 14.26
CA GLY A 18 9.95 9.26 14.98
C GLY A 18 10.16 10.49 14.11
N VAL A 19 11.01 11.39 14.61
CA VAL A 19 11.47 12.59 13.91
C VAL A 19 12.99 12.61 13.97
N GLY A 20 13.64 12.52 12.81
CA GLY A 20 15.08 12.57 12.65
C GLY A 20 15.61 13.99 12.53
N ASP A 21 16.91 14.08 12.22
CA ASP A 21 17.60 15.36 12.16
C ASP A 21 16.93 16.33 11.18
N LYS A 22 16.87 17.61 11.59
CA LYS A 22 16.26 18.71 10.85
C LYS A 22 14.74 18.54 10.63
N GLY A 23 14.06 17.77 11.47
CA GLY A 23 12.59 17.67 11.46
C GLY A 23 12.04 16.69 10.41
N ARG A 24 12.88 15.78 9.89
CA ARG A 24 12.43 14.75 8.95
C ARG A 24 11.61 13.68 9.67
N ILE A 25 10.44 13.34 9.14
CA ILE A 25 9.62 12.26 9.69
C ILE A 25 10.28 10.94 9.32
N LEU A 26 10.62 10.12 10.33
CA LEU A 26 11.11 8.76 10.13
C LEU A 26 9.94 7.81 10.22
N GLY A 27 9.86 6.86 9.30
CA GLY A 27 8.80 5.85 9.30
C GLY A 27 8.93 4.88 8.14
N SER A 28 7.98 3.95 8.04
CA SER A 28 7.96 2.95 6.98
C SER A 28 6.53 2.69 6.52
N PHE A 29 6.38 2.35 5.23
CA PHE A 29 5.12 1.86 4.70
C PHE A 29 4.97 0.36 4.98
N HIS A 30 3.77 -0.05 5.37
CA HIS A 30 3.42 -1.44 5.57
C HIS A 30 2.13 -1.74 4.81
N PRO A 31 2.00 -2.94 4.20
CA PRO A 31 0.76 -3.32 3.55
C PRO A 31 -0.36 -3.42 4.58
N SER A 32 -1.58 -3.06 4.17
CA SER A 32 -2.78 -3.19 5.01
C SER A 32 -3.28 -4.64 5.15
N GLY A 33 -2.68 -5.59 4.42
CA GLY A 33 -3.14 -6.97 4.29
C GLY A 33 -4.28 -7.16 3.28
N VAL A 34 -4.69 -6.09 2.59
CA VAL A 34 -5.72 -6.14 1.55
C VAL A 34 -5.09 -6.53 0.22
N LEU A 35 -5.56 -7.64 -0.37
CA LEU A 35 -5.23 -7.99 -1.75
C LEU A 35 -6.14 -7.22 -2.72
N PRO A 36 -5.60 -6.44 -3.67
CA PRO A 36 -6.42 -5.69 -4.61
C PRO A 36 -7.22 -6.61 -5.55
N LYS A 37 -8.49 -6.26 -5.81
CA LYS A 37 -9.35 -7.02 -6.73
C LYS A 37 -8.90 -6.93 -8.20
N PHE A 38 -8.13 -5.90 -8.55
CA PHE A 38 -7.64 -5.65 -9.90
C PHE A 38 -6.33 -6.38 -10.23
N MET A 39 -5.82 -7.26 -9.34
CA MET A 39 -4.61 -8.04 -9.61
C MET A 39 -4.68 -8.82 -10.94
N PRO A 40 -5.78 -9.50 -11.30
CA PRO A 40 -5.88 -10.18 -12.59
C PRO A 40 -5.84 -9.22 -13.79
N GLU A 41 -6.33 -7.99 -13.63
CA GLU A 41 -6.27 -6.96 -14.68
C GLU A 41 -4.84 -6.46 -14.92
N LEU A 42 -4.03 -6.38 -13.86
CA LEU A 42 -2.61 -6.06 -13.98
C LEU A 42 -1.88 -7.16 -14.75
N GLU A 43 -2.11 -8.43 -14.38
CA GLU A 43 -1.52 -9.58 -15.06
C GLU A 43 -1.93 -9.63 -16.54
N ALA A 44 -3.21 -9.39 -16.85
CA ALA A 44 -3.72 -9.33 -18.22
C ALA A 44 -3.07 -8.21 -19.05
N LYS A 45 -2.61 -7.13 -18.41
CA LYS A 45 -1.84 -6.04 -19.02
C LYS A 45 -0.33 -6.30 -19.06
N GLY A 46 0.12 -7.48 -18.64
CA GLY A 46 1.54 -7.85 -18.58
C GLY A 46 2.29 -7.26 -17.39
N VAL A 47 1.59 -6.69 -16.41
CA VAL A 47 2.19 -6.15 -15.19
C VAL A 47 2.18 -7.24 -14.12
N ASN A 48 3.34 -7.84 -13.87
CA ASN A 48 3.50 -8.84 -12.82
C ASN A 48 3.88 -8.18 -11.50
N VAL A 49 2.94 -8.15 -10.54
CA VAL A 49 3.18 -7.67 -9.17
C VAL A 49 3.20 -8.86 -8.23
N PRO A 50 4.31 -9.14 -7.53
CA PRO A 50 4.36 -10.22 -6.56
C PRO A 50 3.35 -9.99 -5.43
N ILE A 51 2.48 -10.99 -5.16
CA ILE A 51 1.45 -10.92 -4.09
C ILE A 51 2.08 -10.54 -2.74
N LYS A 52 3.32 -10.98 -2.48
CA LYS A 52 4.06 -10.68 -1.25
C LYS A 52 4.16 -9.18 -0.94
N VAL A 53 4.09 -8.31 -1.95
CA VAL A 53 4.10 -6.85 -1.79
C VAL A 53 2.92 -6.35 -0.95
N PHE A 54 1.78 -7.06 -0.97
CA PHE A 54 0.58 -6.72 -0.20
C PHE A 54 0.42 -7.55 1.09
N SER A 55 1.38 -8.43 1.41
CA SER A 55 1.28 -9.33 2.57
C SER A 55 2.49 -9.27 3.51
N GLU A 56 3.69 -8.91 3.03
CA GLU A 56 4.90 -8.84 3.83
C GLU A 56 5.25 -7.40 4.22
N THR A 57 5.66 -7.24 5.48
CA THR A 57 6.13 -5.98 6.07
C THR A 57 7.44 -5.54 5.41
N GLY A 58 7.36 -4.78 4.33
CA GLY A 58 8.53 -4.28 3.59
C GLY A 58 8.52 -2.76 3.44
N GLY A 59 9.40 -2.08 4.15
CA GLY A 59 9.66 -0.65 3.94
C GLY A 59 10.83 -0.13 4.77
N GLU A 60 11.91 0.25 4.09
CA GLU A 60 13.06 0.95 4.66
C GLU A 60 12.66 2.31 5.27
N VAL A 61 13.43 2.74 6.28
CA VAL A 61 13.25 4.03 6.96
C VAL A 61 13.66 5.16 6.02
N ILE A 62 12.74 6.07 5.72
CA ILE A 62 13.01 7.33 5.00
C ILE A 62 13.44 8.44 5.97
#